data_AF-A0A351FC52-F1
#
_entry.id   AF-A0A351FC52-F1
#
_cell.length_a   1.000
_cell.length_b   1.000
_cell.length_c   1.000
_cell.angle_alpha   90.00
_cell.angle_beta   90.00
_cell.angle_gamma   90.00
#
_symmetry.space_group_name_H-M   'P 1'
#
loop_
_entity.id
_entity.type
_entity.pdbx_description
1 polymer ?
#
loop_
_entity_poly.entity_id
_entity_poly.type
_entity_poly.pdbx_seq_one_letter_code
_entity_poly.pdbx_strand_id
1 'polypeptide(L)'
;MVANSIDYSVWGKLGNVRGFEGADGEFGTHDSGEDFDGTGLSDFPGWAGTANAGDVVKDGGNYYQARINTTNAPSAAGNENDWHFLGSSLATAKKHYYTDTDYWEQVTIGNFSDADYWEQVTETIIQSSQDLGTIDVTEVLGSANFKSSLAGLNGANQGVFFIGEGEGAVRIDYDADTDTVFSIIDRVNSSTANVHMYYDPVSDRFVVRNDDAGSVGLTLHESSSWDSLSSSANEGRGNILELMGLAAPADTSTYADFDAGGAVANGDYLYRTVGGETTYWQAMQASPSENPSITSTQWRQVIPGVGRAISDELGKNSQVKVNGGDLVYSNKTSFTEDEHGYDGISFDIANVSIGATGTFTVAKDSSRAKSAIDNFVTEFNDAQDYIKSLVSVTNDGETVTSGKFSSNIEISRLGSQLRKTVFGESIPHSESATTTDGANVIISDETKLAQLALDLKLGSNDGGYTVKILEDSTNGNNVSYRAWDGSAWQASDAVYSSFRLSNIGLDFGIGSDRLQVKNSSLLLDALEDEPDKVQALFDQASTTTYDANTQKSRAYEGVSQAVDNFITSFLSGDSGSGYKGAYNTHIESIRSQNKRLDERIEDFETYIEQREKTLSEGFMRMEEMQSKLNTQLQTLQNSFKKS
;
A
#
# COMPACT_ATOMS: atom_id res chain seq x y z
N MET A 1 5.31 38.58 -83.01
CA MET A 1 4.53 37.32 -82.93
C MET A 1 3.63 37.27 -84.16
N VAL A 2 3.68 36.16 -84.90
CA VAL A 2 2.96 35.98 -86.16
C VAL A 2 1.60 35.37 -85.85
N ALA A 3 0.55 35.84 -86.51
CA ALA A 3 -0.83 35.41 -86.25
C ALA A 3 -1.04 33.95 -86.69
N ASN A 4 -1.66 33.14 -85.82
CA ASN A 4 -2.10 31.73 -85.99
C ASN A 4 -1.14 30.59 -85.64
N SER A 5 0.09 30.83 -85.18
CA SER A 5 0.83 29.76 -84.48
C SER A 5 0.19 29.54 -83.10
N ILE A 6 -0.07 28.29 -82.70
CA ILE A 6 -0.40 28.00 -81.30
C ILE A 6 0.88 28.24 -80.50
N ASP A 7 0.87 29.31 -79.71
CA ASP A 7 1.97 29.68 -78.83
C ASP A 7 1.86 28.89 -77.52
N TYR A 8 2.70 27.87 -77.37
CA TYR A 8 2.74 27.04 -76.17
C TYR A 8 3.58 27.67 -75.04
N SER A 9 4.13 28.87 -75.21
CA SER A 9 4.93 29.53 -74.15
C SER A 9 4.15 29.73 -72.84
N VAL A 10 2.81 29.83 -72.92
CA VAL A 10 1.93 29.89 -71.75
C VAL A 10 1.61 28.50 -71.17
N TRP A 11 1.70 27.45 -71.99
CA TRP A 11 1.34 26.06 -71.67
C TRP A 11 2.50 25.21 -71.14
N GLY A 12 3.70 25.77 -70.98
CA GLY A 12 4.83 25.09 -70.33
C GLY A 12 4.57 24.70 -68.87
N LYS A 13 3.40 25.04 -68.32
CA LYS A 13 2.97 24.76 -66.94
C LYS A 13 1.99 23.58 -66.82
N LEU A 14 1.51 23.00 -67.92
CA LEU A 14 0.72 21.76 -67.91
C LEU A 14 1.31 20.86 -68.99
N GLY A 15 2.23 19.98 -68.57
CA GLY A 15 2.94 19.05 -69.44
C GLY A 15 1.99 18.30 -70.36
N ASN A 16 2.23 18.36 -71.66
CA ASN A 16 1.47 17.60 -72.63
C ASN A 16 2.12 16.22 -72.84
N VAL A 17 1.27 15.23 -73.09
CA VAL A 17 1.50 13.78 -72.99
C VAL A 17 2.49 13.27 -74.04
N ARG A 18 3.78 13.23 -73.69
CA ARG A 18 4.79 12.37 -74.33
C ARG A 18 5.79 11.87 -73.29
N GLY A 19 5.30 11.09 -72.34
CA GLY A 19 6.18 10.22 -71.56
C GLY A 19 6.64 9.07 -72.45
N PHE A 20 7.95 8.87 -72.57
CA PHE A 20 8.51 7.61 -73.01
C PHE A 20 8.71 6.78 -71.73
N GLU A 21 8.17 5.57 -71.70
CA GLU A 21 8.42 4.65 -70.60
C GLU A 21 9.85 4.17 -70.79
N GLY A 22 10.73 4.58 -69.88
CA GLY A 22 12.15 4.28 -69.90
C GLY A 22 12.46 2.78 -69.84
N ALA A 23 13.73 2.44 -69.70
CA ALA A 23 14.15 1.04 -69.52
C ALA A 23 13.69 0.46 -68.16
N ASP A 24 13.34 1.30 -67.20
CA ASP A 24 12.88 0.95 -65.87
C ASP A 24 11.35 0.81 -65.74
N GLY A 25 10.57 1.23 -66.74
CA GLY A 25 9.12 1.11 -66.74
C GLY A 25 8.38 2.24 -65.99
N GLU A 26 9.08 3.28 -65.51
CA GLU A 26 8.47 4.35 -64.72
C GLU A 26 8.45 5.66 -65.52
N PHE A 27 7.30 6.34 -65.57
CA PHE A 27 7.18 7.61 -66.30
C PHE A 27 7.69 8.78 -65.46
N GLY A 28 8.69 9.51 -65.96
CA GLY A 28 9.10 10.80 -65.41
C GLY A 28 10.32 10.79 -64.49
N THR A 29 11.11 9.72 -64.50
CA THR A 29 12.43 9.65 -63.85
C THR A 29 13.55 9.60 -64.90
N HIS A 30 14.68 10.27 -64.60
CA HIS A 30 15.83 10.35 -65.50
C HIS A 30 16.46 8.97 -65.75
N ASP A 31 16.61 8.61 -67.02
CA ASP A 31 17.20 7.36 -67.45
C ASP A 31 18.62 7.55 -68.03
N SER A 32 19.51 6.60 -67.75
CA SER A 32 20.92 6.61 -68.17
C SER A 32 21.19 6.65 -69.69
N GLY A 33 20.14 6.58 -70.52
CA GLY A 33 20.20 6.78 -71.98
C GLY A 33 19.78 8.18 -72.45
N GLU A 34 19.30 9.03 -71.55
CA GLU A 34 18.94 10.42 -71.83
C GLU A 34 20.17 11.31 -71.58
N ASP A 35 20.78 11.81 -72.65
CA ASP A 35 22.06 12.52 -72.62
C ASP A 35 21.95 13.85 -71.86
N PHE A 36 22.17 13.80 -70.55
CA PHE A 36 22.32 14.95 -69.66
C PHE A 36 23.62 14.82 -68.88
N ASP A 37 24.74 15.23 -69.49
CA ASP A 37 25.88 15.66 -68.69
C ASP A 37 25.56 17.06 -68.16
N GLY A 38 25.59 17.24 -66.85
CA GLY A 38 25.29 18.51 -66.19
C GLY A 38 26.32 19.62 -66.44
N THR A 39 26.97 19.69 -67.61
CA THR A 39 27.98 20.71 -67.93
C THR A 39 27.80 21.45 -69.26
N GLY A 40 26.73 21.21 -70.02
CA GLY A 40 26.34 22.11 -71.12
C GLY A 40 25.30 21.53 -72.07
N LEU A 41 24.14 22.19 -72.18
CA LEU A 41 23.05 21.73 -73.04
C LEU A 41 23.47 21.75 -74.53
N SER A 42 23.47 20.59 -75.19
CA SER A 42 23.53 20.52 -76.65
C SER A 42 22.29 21.22 -77.25
N ASP A 43 22.52 22.11 -78.22
CA ASP A 43 21.46 22.89 -78.88
C ASP A 43 20.66 22.02 -79.87
N PHE A 44 19.40 22.35 -80.14
CA PHE A 44 18.62 21.67 -81.17
C PHE A 44 19.21 21.93 -82.56
N PRO A 45 19.12 20.97 -83.50
CA PRO A 45 19.70 21.12 -84.82
C PRO A 45 19.10 22.32 -85.56
N GLY A 46 19.95 23.06 -86.28
CA GLY A 46 19.48 24.14 -87.16
C GLY A 46 18.63 23.59 -88.31
N TRP A 47 17.71 24.39 -88.83
CA TRP A 47 16.89 23.99 -89.99
C TRP A 47 17.76 23.56 -91.18
N ALA A 48 17.58 22.31 -91.62
CA ALA A 48 18.38 21.67 -92.66
C ALA A 48 17.61 21.44 -93.98
N GLY A 49 16.42 22.03 -94.12
CA GLY A 49 15.60 21.96 -95.34
C GLY A 49 14.45 20.94 -95.32
N THR A 50 14.46 20.00 -94.37
CA THR A 50 13.37 19.03 -94.16
C THR A 50 13.23 18.69 -92.67
N ALA A 51 12.02 18.48 -92.19
CA ALA A 51 11.75 17.94 -90.86
C ALA A 51 10.56 16.96 -90.90
N ASN A 52 10.64 15.89 -90.12
CA ASN A 52 9.52 14.99 -89.89
C ASN A 52 8.65 15.50 -88.74
N ALA A 53 7.40 15.06 -88.68
CA ALA A 53 6.48 15.38 -87.60
C ALA A 53 7.08 14.99 -86.24
N GLY A 54 7.21 15.94 -85.33
CA GLY A 54 7.81 15.79 -84.01
C GLY A 54 9.26 16.27 -83.90
N ASP A 55 9.97 16.46 -85.02
CA ASP A 55 11.35 16.96 -85.02
C ASP A 55 11.39 18.42 -84.54
N VAL A 56 12.39 18.74 -83.74
CA VAL A 56 12.63 20.11 -83.26
C VAL A 56 13.83 20.70 -83.98
N VAL A 57 13.63 21.90 -84.52
CA VAL A 57 14.67 22.63 -85.26
C VAL A 57 14.78 24.07 -84.77
N LYS A 58 15.99 24.61 -84.90
CA LYS A 58 16.29 26.02 -84.66
C LYS A 58 16.31 26.79 -85.99
N ASP A 59 15.51 27.83 -86.07
CA ASP A 59 15.47 28.70 -87.25
C ASP A 59 15.13 30.15 -86.86
N GLY A 60 15.78 31.13 -87.49
CA GLY A 60 15.57 32.55 -87.18
C GLY A 60 15.82 32.95 -85.72
N GLY A 61 16.63 32.18 -84.97
CA GLY A 61 16.91 32.40 -83.54
C GLY A 61 15.87 31.81 -82.57
N ASN A 62 14.82 31.17 -83.09
CA ASN A 62 13.74 30.55 -82.34
C ASN A 62 13.72 29.03 -82.53
N TYR A 63 12.95 28.34 -81.70
CA TYR A 63 12.81 26.89 -81.71
C TYR A 63 11.39 26.48 -82.07
N TYR A 64 11.28 25.52 -82.99
CA TYR A 64 10.00 25.06 -83.51
C TYR A 64 9.95 23.53 -83.58
N GLN A 65 8.78 22.96 -83.31
CA GLN A 65 8.51 21.53 -83.51
C GLN A 65 7.62 21.34 -84.74
N ALA A 66 8.02 20.47 -85.65
CA ALA A 66 7.21 20.15 -86.83
C ALA A 66 5.93 19.40 -86.42
N ARG A 67 4.77 19.86 -86.89
CA ARG A 67 3.46 19.21 -86.66
C ARG A 67 3.21 18.09 -87.67
N ILE A 68 3.77 18.25 -88.86
CA ILE A 68 3.68 17.34 -90.00
C ILE A 68 5.07 17.21 -90.63
N ASN A 69 5.27 16.20 -91.47
CA ASN A 69 6.46 16.16 -92.31
C ASN A 69 6.42 17.35 -93.28
N THR A 70 7.42 18.22 -93.21
CA THR A 70 7.46 19.46 -94.00
C THR A 70 8.86 19.75 -94.52
N THR A 71 8.92 20.39 -95.69
CA THR A 71 10.14 20.95 -96.27
C THR A 71 10.12 22.48 -96.24
N ASN A 72 9.12 23.06 -95.58
CA ASN A 72 8.92 24.49 -95.47
C ASN A 72 9.65 25.05 -94.24
N ALA A 73 10.47 26.08 -94.43
CA ALA A 73 11.24 26.67 -93.34
C ALA A 73 10.32 27.28 -92.26
N PRO A 74 10.61 27.04 -90.96
CA PRO A 74 9.77 27.51 -89.86
C PRO A 74 9.68 29.04 -89.74
N SER A 75 10.76 29.77 -90.05
CA SER A 75 10.78 31.24 -89.96
C SER A 75 10.17 31.94 -91.19
N ALA A 76 9.80 31.19 -92.23
CA ALA A 76 9.20 31.75 -93.44
C ALA A 76 7.68 31.97 -93.27
N ALA A 77 7.20 33.13 -93.70
CA ALA A 77 5.79 33.52 -93.55
C ALA A 77 4.85 32.59 -94.35
N GLY A 78 3.73 32.20 -93.74
CA GLY A 78 2.68 31.37 -94.34
C GLY A 78 2.76 29.86 -94.01
N ASN A 79 3.79 29.43 -93.27
CA ASN A 79 4.01 28.02 -92.90
C ASN A 79 3.62 27.71 -91.45
N GLU A 80 2.89 28.60 -90.78
CA GLU A 80 2.59 28.52 -89.34
C GLU A 80 1.76 27.27 -88.97
N ASN A 81 1.05 26.69 -89.94
CA ASN A 81 0.28 25.46 -89.73
C ASN A 81 1.15 24.20 -89.69
N ASP A 82 2.39 24.25 -90.17
CA ASP A 82 3.32 23.11 -90.20
C ASP A 82 4.12 23.00 -88.89
N TRP A 83 4.10 24.05 -88.04
CA TRP A 83 5.04 24.20 -86.92
C TRP A 83 4.35 24.62 -85.61
N HIS A 84 4.83 24.08 -84.48
CA HIS A 84 4.57 24.60 -83.13
C HIS A 84 5.75 25.45 -82.68
N PHE A 85 5.49 26.61 -82.10
CA PHE A 85 6.53 27.43 -81.49
C PHE A 85 6.86 26.93 -80.09
N LEU A 86 8.13 26.61 -79.83
CA LEU A 86 8.62 26.14 -78.54
C LEU A 86 9.35 27.22 -77.73
N GLY A 87 9.71 28.36 -78.33
CA GLY A 87 10.31 29.47 -77.59
C GLY A 87 11.46 30.16 -78.33
N SER A 88 11.92 31.26 -77.74
CA SER A 88 13.00 32.10 -78.25
C SER A 88 14.35 31.87 -77.54
N SER A 89 14.42 30.89 -76.62
CA SER A 89 15.65 30.48 -75.94
C SER A 89 15.75 28.96 -75.86
N LEU A 90 16.97 28.42 -75.84
CA LEU A 90 17.21 26.97 -75.75
C LEU A 90 16.59 26.38 -74.48
N ALA A 91 16.70 27.09 -73.36
CA ALA A 91 16.14 26.68 -72.08
C ALA A 91 14.60 26.59 -72.13
N THR A 92 13.92 27.57 -72.73
CA THR A 92 12.47 27.54 -72.91
C THR A 92 12.06 26.37 -73.80
N ALA A 93 12.75 26.19 -74.93
CA ALA A 93 12.42 25.11 -75.87
C ALA A 93 12.58 23.72 -75.26
N LYS A 94 13.63 23.48 -74.46
CA LYS A 94 13.82 22.19 -73.75
C LYS A 94 12.77 21.96 -72.67
N LYS A 95 12.36 22.98 -71.91
CA LYS A 95 11.24 22.90 -70.94
C LYS A 95 9.91 22.46 -71.59
N HIS A 96 9.69 22.82 -72.86
CA HIS A 96 8.49 22.39 -73.59
C HIS A 96 8.61 21.02 -74.24
N TYR A 97 9.84 20.57 -74.53
CA TYR A 97 10.08 19.33 -75.27
C TYR A 97 10.26 18.11 -74.35
N TYR A 98 10.91 18.27 -73.20
CA TYR A 98 11.15 17.20 -72.22
C TYR A 98 10.22 17.34 -71.01
N THR A 99 9.77 16.22 -70.44
CA THR A 99 8.84 16.17 -69.29
C THR A 99 9.53 15.91 -67.94
N ASP A 100 10.84 16.14 -67.84
CA ASP A 100 11.61 15.87 -66.62
C ASP A 100 11.27 16.88 -65.49
N THR A 101 11.23 16.37 -64.27
CA THR A 101 10.98 17.11 -63.03
C THR A 101 12.04 18.18 -62.74
N ASP A 102 13.27 18.01 -63.21
CA ASP A 102 14.37 18.99 -63.03
C ASP A 102 14.18 20.30 -63.83
N TYR A 103 13.28 20.33 -64.81
CA TYR A 103 12.95 21.54 -65.57
C TYR A 103 11.84 22.40 -64.94
N TRP A 104 11.25 21.94 -63.83
CA TRP A 104 10.29 22.69 -63.03
C TRP A 104 11.02 23.62 -62.07
N GLU A 105 11.28 24.86 -62.50
CA GLU A 105 11.71 25.90 -61.56
C GLU A 105 10.52 26.34 -60.69
N GLN A 106 10.69 26.30 -59.37
CA GLN A 106 9.78 26.93 -58.43
C GLN A 106 9.74 28.44 -58.69
N VAL A 107 8.70 28.92 -59.36
CA VAL A 107 8.49 30.35 -59.58
C VAL A 107 7.93 30.96 -58.29
N THR A 108 8.73 31.76 -57.60
CA THR A 108 8.18 32.71 -56.62
C THR A 108 7.37 33.75 -57.40
N ILE A 109 6.05 33.81 -57.17
CA ILE A 109 5.22 34.86 -57.76
C ILE A 109 5.75 36.19 -57.22
N GLY A 110 6.33 37.02 -58.09
CA GLY A 110 6.76 38.36 -57.72
C GLY A 110 5.58 39.19 -57.21
N ASN A 111 5.85 40.16 -56.34
CA ASN A 111 4.83 41.00 -55.72
C ASN A 111 4.08 41.81 -56.80
N PHE A 112 2.91 41.31 -57.24
CA PHE A 112 2.04 42.02 -58.18
C PHE A 112 1.04 42.86 -57.39
N SER A 113 0.88 44.13 -57.77
CA SER A 113 0.03 45.11 -57.07
C SER A 113 -1.48 44.90 -57.24
N ASP A 114 -1.92 43.83 -57.91
CA ASP A 114 -3.33 43.48 -58.09
C ASP A 114 -3.61 42.12 -57.42
N ALA A 115 -3.99 42.18 -56.14
CA ALA A 115 -4.29 41.03 -55.29
C ALA A 115 -5.70 40.44 -55.52
N ASP A 116 -6.52 41.02 -56.40
CA ASP A 116 -7.94 40.68 -56.52
C ASP A 116 -8.26 39.47 -57.41
N TYR A 117 -7.26 38.86 -58.07
CA TYR A 117 -7.49 37.79 -59.07
C TYR A 117 -6.61 36.54 -58.92
N TRP A 118 -5.77 36.45 -57.89
CA TRP A 118 -4.84 35.33 -57.72
C TRP A 118 -4.85 34.82 -56.28
N GLU A 119 -5.21 33.56 -56.08
CA GLU A 119 -5.04 32.84 -54.81
C GLU A 119 -3.83 31.90 -54.95
N GLN A 120 -2.86 32.06 -54.06
CA GLN A 120 -1.70 31.18 -54.01
C GLN A 120 -2.14 29.82 -53.43
N VAL A 121 -2.32 28.82 -54.30
CA VAL A 121 -2.55 27.44 -53.85
C VAL A 121 -1.19 26.85 -53.45
N THR A 122 -0.83 27.01 -52.18
CA THR A 122 0.23 26.22 -51.55
C THR A 122 -0.32 24.84 -51.20
N GLU A 123 0.41 23.78 -51.49
CA GLU A 123 0.15 22.49 -50.87
C GLU A 123 0.27 22.67 -49.35
N THR A 124 -0.81 22.36 -48.64
CA THR A 124 -0.77 22.29 -47.18
C THR A 124 0.01 21.03 -46.82
N ILE A 125 1.34 21.13 -46.72
CA ILE A 125 2.10 20.10 -46.04
C ILE A 125 1.68 20.18 -44.58
N ILE A 126 0.81 19.26 -44.15
CA ILE A 126 0.49 19.07 -42.74
C ILE A 126 1.72 18.41 -42.12
N GLN A 127 2.67 19.23 -41.70
CA GLN A 127 3.70 18.81 -40.76
C GLN A 127 3.13 18.95 -39.36
N SER A 128 3.13 17.86 -38.62
CA SER A 128 2.80 17.91 -37.21
C SER A 128 3.77 18.86 -36.51
N SER A 129 3.25 19.67 -35.59
CA SER A 129 4.06 20.53 -34.72
C SER A 129 4.69 19.77 -33.54
N GLN A 130 4.45 18.46 -33.48
CA GLN A 130 4.93 17.51 -32.47
C GLN A 130 5.38 16.22 -33.16
N ASP A 131 6.31 15.48 -32.57
CA ASP A 131 6.73 14.17 -33.09
C ASP A 131 5.48 13.27 -33.25
N LEU A 132 5.28 12.69 -34.45
CA LEU A 132 4.11 11.87 -34.75
C LEU A 132 4.32 10.46 -34.19
N GLY A 133 3.87 10.24 -32.96
CA GLY A 133 3.79 8.92 -32.33
C GLY A 133 4.08 9.01 -30.84
N THR A 134 3.19 8.43 -30.03
CA THR A 134 3.41 8.25 -28.58
C THR A 134 4.15 6.93 -28.35
N ILE A 135 4.73 6.75 -27.15
CA ILE A 135 5.18 5.43 -26.73
C ILE A 135 4.02 4.43 -26.79
N ASP A 136 4.25 3.27 -27.41
CA ASP A 136 3.34 2.14 -27.33
C ASP A 136 3.70 1.30 -26.12
N VAL A 137 2.89 1.39 -25.07
CA VAL A 137 3.18 0.71 -23.81
C VAL A 137 2.99 -0.81 -23.87
N THR A 138 2.34 -1.31 -24.92
CA THR A 138 1.96 -2.71 -25.07
C THR A 138 2.91 -3.50 -25.97
N GLU A 139 3.72 -2.80 -26.76
CA GLU A 139 4.75 -3.41 -27.62
C GLU A 139 6.04 -3.68 -26.86
N VAL A 140 6.85 -4.59 -27.41
CA VAL A 140 8.16 -4.92 -26.84
C VAL A 140 9.10 -3.72 -26.92
N LEU A 141 10.04 -3.59 -25.98
CA LEU A 141 10.86 -2.38 -25.83
C LEU A 141 11.61 -1.99 -27.12
N GLY A 142 12.08 -2.96 -27.90
CA GLY A 142 12.74 -2.71 -29.19
C GLY A 142 11.86 -2.06 -30.27
N SER A 143 10.54 -2.14 -30.11
CA SER A 143 9.53 -1.65 -31.06
C SER A 143 8.54 -0.65 -30.45
N ALA A 144 8.73 -0.26 -29.18
CA ALA A 144 7.80 0.58 -28.42
C ALA A 144 7.79 2.08 -28.80
N ASN A 145 8.27 2.41 -30.01
CA ASN A 145 8.30 3.76 -30.56
C ASN A 145 9.12 4.79 -29.76
N PHE A 146 10.22 4.35 -29.13
CA PHE A 146 11.20 5.28 -28.55
C PHE A 146 11.87 6.14 -29.63
N LYS A 147 12.22 7.39 -29.27
CA LYS A 147 12.91 8.35 -30.16
C LYS A 147 14.24 7.83 -30.72
N SER A 148 14.89 6.92 -30.02
CA SER A 148 16.16 6.31 -30.41
C SER A 148 16.15 4.83 -30.05
N SER A 149 16.99 4.04 -30.72
CA SER A 149 17.08 2.60 -30.46
C SER A 149 17.78 2.30 -29.15
N LEU A 150 17.44 1.17 -28.54
CA LEU A 150 18.18 0.62 -27.40
C LEU A 150 19.64 0.33 -27.77
N ALA A 151 20.55 0.65 -26.86
CA ALA A 151 21.99 0.47 -26.99
C ALA A 151 22.59 0.00 -25.65
N GLY A 152 23.82 -0.52 -25.67
CA GLY A 152 24.51 -0.95 -24.43
C GLY A 152 24.01 -2.26 -23.80
N LEU A 153 23.11 -2.98 -24.48
CA LEU A 153 22.57 -4.27 -24.03
C LEU A 153 23.60 -5.40 -24.08
N ASN A 154 23.28 -6.55 -23.48
CA ASN A 154 24.19 -7.70 -23.45
C ASN A 154 24.06 -8.49 -24.76
N GLY A 155 24.83 -9.58 -24.91
CA GLY A 155 24.74 -10.43 -26.10
C GLY A 155 23.39 -11.14 -26.30
N ALA A 156 22.48 -11.04 -25.33
CA ALA A 156 21.12 -11.55 -25.37
C ALA A 156 20.05 -10.44 -25.35
N ASN A 157 20.40 -9.20 -25.71
CA ASN A 157 19.51 -8.03 -25.73
C ASN A 157 18.87 -7.67 -24.37
N GLN A 158 19.57 -7.95 -23.28
CA GLN A 158 19.11 -7.61 -21.92
C GLN A 158 19.89 -6.42 -21.35
N GLY A 159 19.17 -5.61 -20.58
CA GLY A 159 19.69 -4.47 -19.84
C GLY A 159 19.31 -4.53 -18.37
N VAL A 160 19.94 -3.64 -17.59
CA VAL A 160 19.80 -3.57 -16.14
C VAL A 160 19.94 -2.12 -15.71
N PHE A 161 18.99 -1.63 -14.94
CA PHE A 161 19.12 -0.37 -14.22
C PHE A 161 18.84 -0.56 -12.74
N PHE A 162 19.20 0.43 -11.94
CA PHE A 162 19.09 0.40 -10.49
C PHE A 162 18.32 1.63 -9.99
N ILE A 163 17.53 1.44 -8.93
CA ILE A 163 16.78 2.50 -8.25
C ILE A 163 17.30 2.62 -6.81
N GLY A 164 17.70 3.83 -6.41
CA GLY A 164 18.30 4.11 -5.12
C GLY A 164 19.83 4.08 -5.12
N GLU A 165 20.43 4.18 -3.94
CA GLU A 165 21.88 4.29 -3.73
C GLU A 165 22.38 3.28 -2.68
N GLY A 166 23.65 2.87 -2.81
CA GLY A 166 24.32 2.00 -1.84
C GLY A 166 23.76 0.58 -1.73
N GLU A 167 23.86 -0.02 -0.54
CA GLU A 167 23.45 -1.42 -0.27
C GLU A 167 21.94 -1.65 -0.45
N GLY A 168 21.12 -0.59 -0.41
CA GLY A 168 19.67 -0.65 -0.58
C GLY A 168 19.17 -0.45 -2.01
N ALA A 169 20.07 -0.28 -2.99
CA ALA A 169 19.68 -0.05 -4.38
C ALA A 169 18.99 -1.30 -4.98
N VAL A 170 17.87 -1.08 -5.64
CA VAL A 170 17.03 -2.14 -6.20
C VAL A 170 17.36 -2.33 -7.68
N ARG A 171 17.72 -3.57 -8.03
CA ARG A 171 18.07 -3.97 -9.39
C ARG A 171 16.83 -4.30 -10.20
N ILE A 172 16.70 -3.70 -11.38
CA ILE A 172 15.63 -3.96 -12.35
C ILE A 172 16.26 -4.45 -13.65
N ASP A 173 16.07 -5.74 -13.94
CA ASP A 173 16.39 -6.31 -15.24
C ASP A 173 15.33 -5.96 -16.27
N TYR A 174 15.71 -5.97 -17.55
CA TYR A 174 14.77 -5.98 -18.66
C TYR A 174 15.35 -6.69 -19.89
N ASP A 175 14.46 -7.18 -20.74
CA ASP A 175 14.80 -7.87 -21.99
C ASP A 175 14.11 -7.17 -23.18
N ALA A 176 14.90 -6.64 -24.11
CA ALA A 176 14.39 -5.76 -25.16
C ALA A 176 13.46 -6.45 -26.16
N ASP A 177 13.56 -7.77 -26.28
CA ASP A 177 12.82 -8.57 -27.26
C ASP A 177 11.54 -9.18 -26.66
N THR A 178 11.40 -9.19 -25.33
CA THR A 178 10.30 -9.88 -24.64
C THR A 178 9.54 -9.03 -23.64
N ASP A 179 10.19 -8.06 -23.00
CA ASP A 179 9.51 -7.12 -22.12
C ASP A 179 8.83 -6.01 -22.92
N THR A 180 7.70 -5.53 -22.41
CA THR A 180 7.00 -4.35 -22.91
C THR A 180 7.25 -3.19 -21.96
N VAL A 181 6.97 -1.96 -22.39
CA VAL A 181 7.08 -0.80 -21.48
C VAL A 181 6.17 -0.99 -20.27
N PHE A 182 4.97 -1.55 -20.46
CA PHE A 182 4.06 -1.90 -19.37
C PHE A 182 4.68 -2.90 -18.39
N SER A 183 5.36 -3.95 -18.85
CA SER A 183 5.99 -4.93 -17.94
C SER A 183 7.13 -4.32 -17.12
N ILE A 184 7.84 -3.34 -17.67
CA ILE A 184 8.87 -2.60 -16.92
C ILE A 184 8.24 -1.70 -15.86
N ILE A 185 7.19 -0.95 -16.20
CA ILE A 185 6.46 -0.12 -15.23
C ILE A 185 5.92 -0.99 -14.09
N ASP A 186 5.30 -2.13 -14.41
CA ASP A 186 4.77 -3.07 -13.41
C ASP A 186 5.88 -3.67 -12.53
N ARG A 187 7.03 -4.02 -13.12
CA ARG A 187 8.20 -4.51 -12.40
C ARG A 187 8.78 -3.47 -11.44
N VAL A 188 8.83 -2.20 -11.84
CA VAL A 188 9.25 -1.10 -10.96
C VAL A 188 8.26 -0.93 -9.82
N ASN A 189 6.97 -0.86 -10.12
CA ASN A 189 5.91 -0.63 -9.13
C ASN A 189 5.71 -1.79 -8.14
N SER A 190 6.09 -3.02 -8.52
CA SER A 190 6.05 -4.20 -7.66
C SER A 190 7.37 -4.47 -6.93
N SER A 191 8.41 -3.68 -7.20
CA SER A 191 9.73 -3.84 -6.58
C SER A 191 9.77 -3.29 -5.15
N THR A 192 10.86 -3.60 -4.43
CA THR A 192 11.13 -3.03 -3.10
C THR A 192 11.73 -1.62 -3.15
N ALA A 193 11.74 -0.97 -4.32
CA ALA A 193 12.35 0.34 -4.50
C ALA A 193 11.55 1.49 -3.87
N ASN A 194 10.30 1.22 -3.43
CA ASN A 194 9.40 2.19 -2.80
C ASN A 194 9.12 3.40 -3.71
N VAL A 195 8.86 3.11 -4.98
CA VAL A 195 8.56 4.12 -5.99
C VAL A 195 7.39 3.69 -6.84
N HIS A 196 6.70 4.69 -7.39
CA HIS A 196 5.65 4.52 -8.36
C HIS A 196 6.03 5.20 -9.68
N MET A 197 6.19 4.39 -10.72
CA MET A 197 6.41 4.78 -12.11
C MET A 197 5.09 4.72 -12.91
N TYR A 198 4.91 5.67 -13.81
CA TYR A 198 3.86 5.63 -14.84
C TYR A 198 4.26 6.43 -16.08
N TYR A 199 3.54 6.19 -17.18
CA TYR A 199 3.66 6.94 -18.43
C TYR A 199 2.41 7.82 -18.62
N ASP A 200 2.61 9.10 -18.88
CA ASP A 200 1.55 10.06 -19.22
C ASP A 200 1.48 10.23 -20.75
N PRO A 201 0.46 9.69 -21.43
CA PRO A 201 0.33 9.78 -22.89
C PRO A 201 -0.06 11.19 -23.38
N VAL A 202 -0.51 12.10 -22.50
CA VAL A 202 -0.86 13.47 -22.91
C VAL A 202 0.38 14.35 -23.00
N SER A 203 1.31 14.17 -22.05
CA SER A 203 2.57 14.91 -22.03
C SER A 203 3.76 14.14 -22.61
N ASP A 204 3.54 12.92 -23.11
CA ASP A 204 4.55 11.99 -23.64
C ASP A 204 5.76 11.87 -22.71
N ARG A 205 5.48 11.57 -21.43
CA ARG A 205 6.50 11.60 -20.37
C ARG A 205 6.36 10.44 -19.39
N PHE A 206 7.50 9.83 -19.06
CA PHE A 206 7.61 8.95 -17.90
C PHE A 206 7.82 9.75 -16.62
N VAL A 207 7.12 9.33 -15.57
CA VAL A 207 7.22 9.92 -14.24
C VAL A 207 7.49 8.82 -13.24
N VAL A 208 8.50 9.02 -12.40
CA VAL A 208 8.78 8.19 -11.23
C VAL A 208 8.69 9.07 -9.99
N ARG A 209 7.95 8.62 -8.99
CA ARG A 209 7.79 9.31 -7.70
C ARG A 209 8.07 8.33 -6.56
N ASN A 210 8.54 8.85 -5.43
CA ASN A 210 8.60 8.07 -4.20
C ASN A 210 7.17 7.80 -3.68
N ASP A 211 6.95 6.62 -3.12
CA ASP A 211 5.69 6.30 -2.43
C ASP A 211 5.62 6.97 -1.06
N ASP A 212 6.77 7.20 -0.42
CA ASP A 212 6.86 7.99 0.79
C ASP A 212 6.83 9.49 0.47
N ALA A 213 6.06 10.21 1.28
CA ALA A 213 6.08 11.66 1.30
C ALA A 213 7.38 12.19 1.91
N GLY A 214 7.58 13.52 1.84
CA GLY A 214 8.74 14.18 2.43
C GLY A 214 9.83 14.51 1.41
N SER A 215 10.93 15.06 1.92
CA SER A 215 12.09 15.44 1.14
C SER A 215 13.00 14.24 0.94
N VAL A 216 12.51 13.27 0.18
CA VAL A 216 13.24 12.04 -0.13
C VAL A 216 13.73 12.10 -1.57
N GLY A 217 15.04 11.99 -1.75
CA GLY A 217 15.67 11.92 -3.06
C GLY A 217 15.33 10.61 -3.78
N LEU A 218 15.30 10.67 -5.11
CA LEU A 218 15.23 9.52 -5.98
C LEU A 218 16.44 9.55 -6.91
N THR A 219 17.16 8.45 -6.98
CA THR A 219 18.30 8.28 -7.88
C THR A 219 18.11 7.02 -8.71
N LEU A 220 18.43 7.09 -10.00
CA LEU A 220 18.31 6.02 -10.98
C LEU A 220 19.65 5.87 -11.71
N HIS A 221 20.14 4.65 -11.86
CA HIS A 221 21.44 4.37 -12.45
C HIS A 221 21.37 3.31 -13.54
N GLU A 222 21.97 3.59 -14.69
CA GLU A 222 22.11 2.62 -15.80
C GLU A 222 23.54 2.67 -16.38
N SER A 223 24.52 3.02 -15.54
CA SER A 223 25.93 3.13 -15.94
C SER A 223 26.71 1.89 -15.51
N SER A 224 27.72 1.51 -16.27
CA SER A 224 28.64 0.41 -15.93
C SER A 224 29.60 0.74 -14.78
N SER A 225 29.55 1.97 -14.25
CA SER A 225 30.46 2.46 -13.20
C SER A 225 29.73 3.11 -12.02
N TRP A 226 28.42 2.87 -11.90
CA TRP A 226 27.60 3.55 -10.89
C TRP A 226 27.91 3.11 -9.45
N ASP A 227 28.40 1.88 -9.24
CA ASP A 227 28.77 1.32 -7.95
C ASP A 227 30.25 0.88 -7.93
N SER A 228 30.86 0.95 -6.76
CA SER A 228 32.17 0.36 -6.46
C SER A 228 32.29 -1.13 -6.81
N LEU A 229 31.18 -1.89 -6.80
CA LEU A 229 31.14 -3.30 -7.16
C LEU A 229 30.80 -3.55 -8.64
N SER A 230 30.63 -2.50 -9.46
CA SER A 230 30.21 -2.64 -10.87
C SER A 230 31.19 -3.46 -11.70
N SER A 231 32.47 -3.57 -11.31
CA SER A 231 33.44 -4.43 -11.99
C SER A 231 33.18 -5.95 -11.80
N SER A 232 32.25 -6.35 -10.91
CA SER A 232 32.05 -7.75 -10.54
C SER A 232 30.60 -8.23 -10.44
N ALA A 233 29.62 -7.36 -10.14
CA ALA A 233 28.23 -7.81 -9.94
C ALA A 233 27.18 -6.73 -10.26
N ASN A 234 27.37 -5.49 -9.79
CA ASN A 234 26.38 -4.42 -9.88
C ASN A 234 26.64 -3.49 -11.08
N GLU A 235 26.69 -4.04 -12.29
CA GLU A 235 26.89 -3.26 -13.51
C GLU A 235 25.53 -2.86 -14.10
N GLY A 236 25.30 -1.54 -14.26
CA GLY A 236 24.18 -1.04 -15.06
C GLY A 236 24.49 -1.18 -16.54
N ARG A 237 23.51 -1.55 -17.35
CA ARG A 237 23.70 -1.77 -18.79
C ARG A 237 22.45 -1.41 -19.57
N GLY A 238 22.62 -0.64 -20.63
CA GLY A 238 21.50 -0.20 -21.46
C GLY A 238 21.47 1.31 -21.63
N ASN A 239 20.35 1.81 -22.11
CA ASN A 239 20.00 3.23 -22.16
C ASN A 239 18.49 3.45 -21.98
N ILE A 240 17.75 2.52 -21.39
CA ILE A 240 16.29 2.64 -21.25
C ILE A 240 15.89 3.86 -20.43
N LEU A 241 16.66 4.21 -19.39
CA LEU A 241 16.37 5.39 -18.56
C LEU A 241 16.56 6.69 -19.34
N GLU A 242 17.53 6.74 -20.25
CA GLU A 242 17.73 7.86 -21.17
C GLU A 242 16.58 7.95 -22.17
N LEU A 243 16.18 6.82 -22.76
CA LEU A 243 15.07 6.75 -23.72
C LEU A 243 13.71 7.12 -23.09
N MET A 244 13.52 6.82 -21.81
CA MET A 244 12.36 7.25 -21.01
C MET A 244 12.44 8.72 -20.57
N GLY A 245 13.57 9.41 -20.81
CA GLY A 245 13.80 10.79 -20.36
C GLY A 245 13.97 10.92 -18.84
N LEU A 246 14.27 9.83 -18.14
CA LEU A 246 14.45 9.77 -16.69
C LEU A 246 15.91 9.97 -16.27
N ALA A 247 16.86 9.69 -17.16
CA ALA A 247 18.28 9.94 -16.99
C ALA A 247 18.85 10.80 -18.12
N ALA A 248 19.89 11.58 -17.82
CA ALA A 248 20.63 12.30 -18.86
C ALA A 248 21.52 11.33 -19.67
N PRO A 249 21.85 11.66 -20.93
CA PRO A 249 22.69 10.81 -21.77
C PRO A 249 24.00 10.42 -21.09
N ALA A 250 24.34 9.14 -21.14
CA ALA A 250 25.59 8.63 -20.57
C ALA A 250 26.80 9.00 -21.44
N ASP A 251 26.61 9.07 -22.76
CA ASP A 251 27.66 9.47 -23.68
C ASP A 251 27.94 10.98 -23.57
N THR A 252 29.11 11.30 -23.02
CA THR A 252 29.57 12.69 -22.88
C THR A 252 29.74 13.42 -24.22
N SER A 253 29.83 12.70 -25.35
CA SER A 253 29.91 13.32 -26.68
C SER A 253 28.62 14.03 -27.10
N THR A 254 27.49 13.68 -26.47
CA THR A 254 26.19 14.33 -26.66
C THR A 254 26.15 15.75 -26.08
N TYR A 255 27.09 16.09 -25.19
CA TYR A 255 27.12 17.38 -24.51
C TYR A 255 27.96 18.38 -25.31
N ALA A 256 27.34 19.47 -25.76
CA ALA A 256 28.05 20.55 -26.41
C ALA A 256 28.84 21.41 -25.41
N ASP A 257 29.97 21.99 -25.82
CA ASP A 257 30.71 22.94 -25.00
C ASP A 257 29.91 24.25 -24.89
N PHE A 258 29.47 24.61 -23.68
CA PHE A 258 28.76 25.85 -23.43
C PHE A 258 29.60 27.08 -23.81
N ASP A 259 30.90 27.06 -23.52
CA ASP A 259 31.78 28.21 -23.72
C ASP A 259 32.17 28.38 -25.21
N ALA A 260 31.83 27.42 -26.08
CA ALA A 260 32.01 27.53 -27.53
C ALA A 260 30.96 28.44 -28.22
N GLY A 261 29.89 28.85 -27.52
CA GLY A 261 28.97 29.90 -27.97
C GLY A 261 27.98 29.51 -29.08
N GLY A 262 27.56 28.24 -29.12
CA GLY A 262 26.51 27.75 -30.04
C GLY A 262 25.10 28.20 -29.68
N ALA A 263 24.16 28.08 -30.63
CA ALA A 263 22.73 28.24 -30.33
C ALA A 263 22.25 27.10 -29.43
N VAL A 264 21.51 27.44 -28.36
CA VAL A 264 20.99 26.48 -27.37
C VAL A 264 19.47 26.41 -27.47
N ALA A 265 18.95 25.22 -27.75
CA ALA A 265 17.53 24.89 -27.72
C ALA A 265 17.09 24.37 -26.34
N ASN A 266 15.79 24.33 -26.11
CA ASN A 266 15.24 23.71 -24.91
C ASN A 266 15.51 22.20 -24.93
N GLY A 267 16.01 21.65 -23.82
CA GLY A 267 16.35 20.24 -23.68
C GLY A 267 17.78 19.88 -24.08
N ASP A 268 18.55 20.82 -24.67
CA ASP A 268 19.94 20.58 -25.06
C ASP A 268 20.82 20.25 -23.85
N TYR A 269 21.76 19.33 -24.07
CA TYR A 269 22.76 18.93 -23.09
C TYR A 269 24.08 19.63 -23.37
N LEU A 270 24.65 20.27 -22.36
CA LEU A 270 25.90 21.02 -22.45
C LEU A 270 26.83 20.71 -21.28
N TYR A 271 28.13 20.85 -21.50
CA TYR A 271 29.11 20.84 -20.43
C TYR A 271 29.79 22.20 -20.31
N ARG A 272 30.32 22.48 -19.13
CA ARG A 272 31.09 23.69 -18.85
C ARG A 272 32.26 23.37 -17.94
N THR A 273 33.44 23.89 -18.29
CA THR A 273 34.66 23.66 -17.50
C THR A 273 35.13 24.95 -16.86
N VAL A 274 35.04 25.03 -15.53
CA VAL A 274 35.46 26.21 -14.76
C VAL A 274 36.50 25.77 -13.72
N GLY A 275 37.67 26.42 -13.71
CA GLY A 275 38.71 26.11 -12.72
C GLY A 275 39.29 24.68 -12.80
N GLY A 276 39.10 23.98 -13.91
CA GLY A 276 39.53 22.58 -14.11
C GLY A 276 38.47 21.53 -13.76
N GLU A 277 37.28 21.95 -13.29
CA GLU A 277 36.15 21.06 -13.03
C GLU A 277 35.13 21.15 -14.17
N THR A 278 34.75 20.01 -14.73
CA THR A 278 33.71 19.90 -15.77
C THR A 278 32.38 19.54 -15.12
N THR A 279 31.35 20.33 -15.41
CA THR A 279 29.98 20.09 -14.96
C THR A 279 29.05 19.96 -16.16
N TYR A 280 28.00 19.16 -16.01
CA TYR A 280 27.05 18.83 -17.07
C TYR A 280 25.66 19.40 -16.76
N TRP A 281 24.98 19.89 -17.79
CA TRP A 281 23.76 20.67 -17.66
C TRP A 281 22.79 20.37 -18.79
N GLN A 282 21.50 20.47 -18.49
CA GLN A 282 20.41 20.48 -19.46
C GLN A 282 19.76 21.86 -19.48
N ALA A 283 19.54 22.42 -20.66
CA ALA A 283 18.82 23.68 -20.83
C ALA A 283 17.31 23.46 -20.63
N MET A 284 16.68 24.30 -19.80
CA MET A 284 15.23 24.23 -19.52
C MET A 284 14.40 25.18 -20.42
N GLN A 285 15.07 25.92 -21.30
CA GLN A 285 14.46 26.81 -22.28
C GLN A 285 15.43 27.08 -23.44
N ALA A 286 14.91 27.52 -24.58
CA ALA A 286 15.73 27.99 -25.68
C ALA A 286 16.37 29.34 -25.35
N SER A 287 17.61 29.56 -25.82
CA SER A 287 18.38 30.79 -25.63
C SER A 287 18.39 31.29 -24.16
N PRO A 288 18.92 30.48 -23.21
CA PRO A 288 19.02 30.89 -21.82
C PRO A 288 19.85 32.16 -21.67
N SER A 289 19.38 33.08 -20.82
CA SER A 289 20.04 34.37 -20.55
C SER A 289 21.07 34.29 -19.42
N GLU A 290 20.99 33.25 -18.59
CA GLU A 290 21.88 33.01 -17.47
C GLU A 290 22.93 31.95 -17.81
N ASN A 291 24.06 31.97 -17.10
CA ASN A 291 25.06 30.91 -17.21
C ASN A 291 24.60 29.66 -16.42
N PRO A 292 25.07 28.45 -16.78
CA PRO A 292 24.80 27.23 -16.02
C PRO A 292 25.18 27.39 -14.54
N SER A 293 24.20 27.20 -13.65
CA SER A 293 24.30 27.31 -12.20
C SER A 293 23.17 26.55 -11.52
N ILE A 294 23.42 25.97 -10.33
CA ILE A 294 22.41 25.26 -9.53
C ILE A 294 21.32 26.17 -8.97
N THR A 295 21.53 27.49 -9.02
CA THR A 295 20.56 28.50 -8.57
C THR A 295 19.68 29.05 -9.70
N SER A 296 19.98 28.70 -10.96
CA SER A 296 19.27 29.18 -12.14
C SER A 296 18.13 28.23 -12.47
N THR A 297 16.93 28.75 -12.71
CA THR A 297 15.78 27.95 -13.19
C THR A 297 15.87 27.59 -14.67
N GLN A 298 16.76 28.24 -15.43
CA GLN A 298 16.99 27.98 -16.85
C GLN A 298 17.89 26.77 -17.11
N TRP A 299 18.52 26.24 -16.06
CA TRP A 299 19.53 25.19 -16.15
C TRP A 299 19.28 24.11 -15.12
N ARG A 300 19.37 22.86 -15.55
CA ARG A 300 19.28 21.70 -14.69
C ARG A 300 20.65 21.02 -14.66
N GLN A 301 21.27 20.92 -13.49
CA GLN A 301 22.52 20.17 -13.38
C GLN A 301 22.24 18.67 -13.46
N VAL A 302 22.89 18.00 -14.41
CA VAL A 302 22.76 16.55 -14.63
C VAL A 302 24.07 15.84 -14.37
N ILE A 303 24.00 14.53 -14.19
CA ILE A 303 25.15 13.64 -14.17
C ILE A 303 24.96 12.68 -15.33
N PRO A 304 25.93 12.55 -16.26
CA PRO A 304 25.80 11.64 -17.39
C PRO A 304 25.43 10.22 -16.95
N GLY A 305 24.34 9.67 -17.51
CA GLY A 305 23.87 8.31 -17.23
C GLY A 305 23.19 8.11 -15.87
N VAL A 306 22.88 9.19 -15.15
CA VAL A 306 22.21 9.14 -13.85
C VAL A 306 20.94 9.99 -13.86
N GLY A 307 19.82 9.37 -13.51
CA GLY A 307 18.57 10.06 -13.21
C GLY A 307 18.58 10.48 -11.74
N ARG A 308 18.20 11.72 -11.43
CA ARG A 308 18.04 12.17 -10.05
C ARG A 308 16.92 13.20 -9.92
N ALA A 309 16.22 13.17 -8.79
CA ALA A 309 15.33 14.25 -8.39
C ALA A 309 16.14 15.53 -8.13
N ILE A 310 15.68 16.66 -8.65
CA ILE A 310 16.25 17.97 -8.32
C ILE A 310 15.51 18.62 -7.15
N SER A 311 16.10 19.66 -6.54
CA SER A 311 15.57 20.32 -5.35
C SER A 311 14.11 20.77 -5.46
N ASP A 312 13.69 21.18 -6.66
CA ASP A 312 12.32 21.67 -6.92
C ASP A 312 11.30 20.53 -7.11
N GLU A 313 11.78 19.30 -7.30
CA GLU A 313 10.97 18.08 -7.44
C GLU A 313 10.89 17.29 -6.12
N LEU A 314 11.69 17.65 -5.11
CA LEU A 314 11.64 17.02 -3.79
C LEU A 314 10.41 17.49 -3.00
N GLY A 315 9.77 16.55 -2.29
CA GLY A 315 8.75 16.88 -1.32
C GLY A 315 9.32 17.66 -0.13
N LYS A 316 8.43 18.08 0.78
CA LYS A 316 8.81 18.75 2.04
C LYS A 316 8.51 17.85 3.21
N ASN A 317 9.45 17.77 4.16
CA ASN A 317 9.19 17.10 5.43
C ASN A 317 8.17 17.90 6.24
N SER A 318 7.31 17.17 6.93
CA SER A 318 6.51 17.71 8.02
C SER A 318 7.43 18.19 9.12
N GLN A 319 7.06 19.31 9.75
CA GLN A 319 7.81 19.84 10.87
C GLN A 319 6.87 20.39 11.93
N VAL A 320 7.13 20.07 13.19
CA VAL A 320 6.33 20.50 14.33
C VAL A 320 7.22 21.02 15.45
N LYS A 321 6.67 21.90 16.28
CA LYS A 321 7.28 22.28 17.55
C LYS A 321 6.34 21.86 18.66
N VAL A 322 6.84 21.05 19.57
CA VAL A 322 6.08 20.63 20.75
C VAL A 322 6.58 21.45 21.94
N ASN A 323 5.65 22.07 22.69
CA ASN A 323 5.95 22.86 23.90
C ASN A 323 7.00 23.98 23.72
N GLY A 324 7.10 24.56 22.53
CA GLY A 324 8.08 25.62 22.23
C GLY A 324 9.53 25.15 22.10
N GLY A 325 9.76 23.84 22.03
CA GLY A 325 11.07 23.25 21.76
C GLY A 325 11.55 23.42 20.32
N ASP A 326 12.57 22.64 19.97
CA ASP A 326 13.16 22.61 18.63
C ASP A 326 12.21 22.00 17.59
N LEU A 327 12.53 22.21 16.32
CA LEU A 327 11.78 21.60 15.21
C LEU A 327 12.03 20.11 15.19
N VAL A 328 10.95 19.35 15.30
CA VAL A 328 10.92 17.90 15.04
C VAL A 328 10.51 17.73 13.59
N TYR A 329 11.27 16.93 12.84
CA TYR A 329 11.03 16.66 11.43
C TYR A 329 10.56 15.23 11.24
N SER A 330 9.62 15.03 10.33
CA SER A 330 9.20 13.70 9.87
C SER A 330 8.88 13.75 8.38
N ASN A 331 9.09 12.64 7.68
CA ASN A 331 8.61 12.47 6.32
C ASN A 331 7.10 12.15 6.27
N LYS A 332 6.49 11.91 7.43
CA LYS A 332 5.06 11.62 7.63
C LYS A 332 4.34 12.76 8.31
N THR A 333 3.01 12.71 8.38
CA THR A 333 2.19 13.65 9.16
C THR A 333 1.86 13.16 10.57
N SER A 334 2.01 11.85 10.81
CA SER A 334 1.93 11.27 12.14
C SER A 334 3.27 11.41 12.84
N PHE A 335 3.25 11.98 14.03
CA PHE A 335 4.38 12.05 14.95
C PHE A 335 4.07 11.18 16.16
N THR A 336 5.05 10.39 16.57
CA THR A 336 5.00 9.45 17.68
C THR A 336 6.12 9.75 18.67
N GLU A 337 6.19 8.96 19.73
CA GLU A 337 7.24 9.06 20.75
C GLU A 337 8.66 8.98 20.19
N ASP A 338 8.87 8.24 19.09
CA ASP A 338 10.18 8.12 18.44
C ASP A 338 10.65 9.46 17.83
N GLU A 339 9.73 10.24 17.26
CA GLU A 339 10.07 11.52 16.65
C GLU A 339 10.18 12.65 17.69
N HIS A 340 9.21 12.74 18.61
CA HIS A 340 9.10 13.89 19.52
C HIS A 340 9.56 13.61 20.96
N GLY A 341 9.81 12.35 21.34
CA GLY A 341 10.36 11.97 22.65
C GLY A 341 9.38 12.02 23.83
N TYR A 342 8.07 12.07 23.58
CA TYR A 342 7.05 12.09 24.64
C TYR A 342 6.37 10.72 24.66
N ASP A 343 6.71 9.94 25.67
CA ASP A 343 6.27 8.56 25.86
C ASP A 343 4.73 8.42 25.79
N GLY A 344 4.25 7.46 25.01
CA GLY A 344 2.83 7.16 24.86
C GLY A 344 1.99 8.24 24.16
N ILE A 345 2.61 9.27 23.57
CA ILE A 345 1.91 10.32 22.82
C ILE A 345 2.11 10.10 21.33
N SER A 346 1.02 10.20 20.58
CA SER A 346 1.05 10.27 19.12
C SER A 346 0.01 11.27 18.62
N PHE A 347 0.34 12.05 17.60
CA PHE A 347 -0.60 12.96 16.96
C PHE A 347 -0.35 13.04 15.45
N ASP A 348 -1.43 13.32 14.69
CA ASP A 348 -1.37 13.48 13.24
C ASP A 348 -1.72 14.90 12.84
N ILE A 349 -0.88 15.50 12.00
CA ILE A 349 -1.04 16.86 11.49
C ILE A 349 -1.60 16.94 10.06
N ALA A 350 -2.05 15.83 9.47
CA ALA A 350 -2.49 15.77 8.08
C ALA A 350 -3.53 16.85 7.70
N ASN A 351 -4.41 17.21 8.63
CA ASN A 351 -5.48 18.19 8.42
C ASN A 351 -5.21 19.56 9.09
N VAL A 352 -3.99 19.80 9.57
CA VAL A 352 -3.62 21.04 10.25
C VAL A 352 -3.06 22.03 9.24
N SER A 353 -3.55 23.27 9.27
CA SER A 353 -3.03 24.33 8.41
C SER A 353 -1.58 24.69 8.76
N ILE A 354 -0.77 24.99 7.74
CA ILE A 354 0.64 25.38 7.94
C ILE A 354 0.72 26.62 8.84
N GLY A 355 1.53 26.53 9.89
CA GLY A 355 1.72 27.61 10.87
C GLY A 355 0.62 27.70 11.94
N ALA A 356 -0.40 26.84 11.91
CA ALA A 356 -1.38 26.76 12.97
C ALA A 356 -0.76 26.18 14.26
N THR A 357 -1.32 26.59 15.39
CA THR A 357 -0.95 26.08 16.71
C THR A 357 -2.14 25.36 17.33
N GLY A 358 -1.93 24.12 17.78
CA GLY A 358 -2.91 23.35 18.54
C GLY A 358 -2.47 23.18 19.99
N THR A 359 -3.44 23.02 20.89
CA THR A 359 -3.21 22.63 22.28
C THR A 359 -4.07 21.42 22.59
N PHE A 360 -3.48 20.38 23.15
CA PHE A 360 -4.20 19.25 23.72
C PHE A 360 -3.70 19.02 25.14
N THR A 361 -4.58 18.48 25.98
CA THR A 361 -4.24 18.13 27.36
C THR A 361 -4.39 16.63 27.49
N VAL A 362 -3.33 15.96 27.92
CA VAL A 362 -3.43 14.58 28.37
C VAL A 362 -4.00 14.61 29.78
N ALA A 363 -5.20 14.09 29.92
CA ALA A 363 -5.89 13.98 31.20
C ALA A 363 -6.25 12.52 31.45
N LYS A 364 -6.35 12.17 32.72
CA LYS A 364 -6.79 10.85 33.15
C LYS A 364 -8.25 10.61 32.73
N ASP A 365 -8.53 9.44 32.18
CA ASP A 365 -9.88 9.00 31.83
C ASP A 365 -10.21 7.68 32.53
N SER A 366 -10.97 7.77 33.63
CA SER A 366 -11.44 6.63 34.41
C SER A 366 -12.76 6.05 33.90
N SER A 367 -13.38 6.63 32.86
CA SER A 367 -14.71 6.22 32.38
C SER A 367 -14.75 4.79 31.84
N ARG A 368 -13.70 4.40 31.11
CA ARG A 368 -13.55 3.05 30.55
C ARG A 368 -13.37 2.01 31.66
N ALA A 369 -12.51 2.29 32.63
CA ALA A 369 -12.27 1.41 33.78
C ALA A 369 -13.53 1.24 34.63
N LYS A 370 -14.23 2.36 34.93
CA LYS A 370 -15.52 2.32 35.64
C LYS A 370 -16.55 1.46 34.90
N SER A 371 -16.69 1.67 33.58
CA SER A 371 -17.65 0.91 32.77
C SER A 371 -17.33 -0.58 32.74
N ALA A 372 -16.04 -0.95 32.67
CA ALA A 372 -15.62 -2.34 32.74
C ALA A 372 -15.96 -2.98 34.10
N ILE A 373 -15.77 -2.25 35.20
CA ILE A 373 -16.12 -2.72 36.56
C ILE A 373 -17.64 -2.84 36.72
N ASP A 374 -18.43 -1.88 36.23
CA ASP A 374 -19.89 -1.95 36.25
C ASP A 374 -20.40 -3.16 35.44
N ASN A 375 -19.81 -3.41 34.27
CA ASN A 375 -20.13 -4.59 33.45
C ASN A 375 -19.74 -5.88 34.15
N PHE A 376 -18.57 -5.95 34.79
CA PHE A 376 -18.17 -7.09 35.61
C PHE A 376 -19.19 -7.38 36.72
N VAL A 377 -19.65 -6.35 37.45
CA VAL A 377 -20.67 -6.51 38.50
C VAL A 377 -21.98 -7.05 37.92
N THR A 378 -22.36 -6.57 36.73
CA THR A 378 -23.58 -7.01 36.04
C THR A 378 -23.50 -8.48 35.64
N GLU A 379 -22.48 -8.85 34.87
CA GLU A 379 -22.27 -10.23 34.39
C GLU A 379 -22.09 -11.22 35.55
N PHE A 380 -21.37 -10.82 36.59
CA PHE A 380 -21.22 -11.62 37.80
C PHE A 380 -22.56 -11.89 38.48
N ASN A 381 -23.40 -10.85 38.63
CA ASN A 381 -24.71 -10.99 39.26
C ASN A 381 -25.67 -11.82 38.41
N ASP A 382 -25.64 -11.66 37.09
CA ASP A 382 -26.44 -12.45 36.16
C ASP A 382 -26.06 -13.94 36.21
N ALA A 383 -24.75 -14.23 36.28
CA ALA A 383 -24.26 -15.60 36.49
C ALA A 383 -24.74 -16.17 37.84
N GLN A 384 -24.67 -15.41 38.93
CA GLN A 384 -25.14 -15.84 40.24
C GLN A 384 -26.65 -16.10 40.27
N ASP A 385 -27.45 -15.22 39.66
CA ASP A 385 -28.90 -15.40 39.54
C ASP A 385 -29.25 -16.62 38.69
N TYR A 386 -28.52 -16.83 37.59
CA TYR A 386 -28.71 -18.01 36.75
C TYR A 386 -28.40 -19.30 37.51
N ILE A 387 -27.26 -19.38 38.20
CA ILE A 387 -26.90 -20.52 39.04
C ILE A 387 -27.97 -20.75 40.10
N LYS A 388 -28.41 -19.69 40.79
CA LYS A 388 -29.47 -19.76 41.80
C LYS A 388 -30.77 -20.31 41.22
N SER A 389 -31.18 -19.87 40.03
CA SER A 389 -32.40 -20.34 39.36
C SER A 389 -32.37 -21.85 39.05
N LEU A 390 -31.17 -22.41 38.83
CA LEU A 390 -30.99 -23.82 38.54
C LEU A 390 -31.05 -24.70 39.80
N VAL A 391 -30.68 -24.17 40.97
CA VAL A 391 -30.50 -24.97 42.20
C VAL A 391 -31.50 -24.64 43.30
N SER A 392 -32.23 -23.53 43.21
CA SER A 392 -33.17 -23.12 44.25
C SER A 392 -34.36 -24.09 44.35
N VAL A 393 -34.80 -24.31 45.58
CA VAL A 393 -36.09 -24.95 45.89
C VAL A 393 -36.97 -23.88 46.53
N THR A 394 -38.05 -23.52 45.86
CA THR A 394 -38.98 -22.49 46.31
C THR A 394 -40.28 -23.16 46.75
N ASN A 395 -40.76 -22.81 47.94
CA ASN A 395 -42.06 -23.26 48.45
C ASN A 395 -42.93 -22.02 48.63
N ASP A 396 -44.00 -21.92 47.85
CA ASP A 396 -44.95 -20.80 47.91
C ASP A 396 -46.09 -21.02 48.93
N GLY A 397 -46.01 -22.08 49.74
CA GLY A 397 -46.99 -22.46 50.74
C GLY A 397 -47.98 -23.52 50.27
N GLU A 398 -48.17 -23.70 48.95
CA GLU A 398 -49.03 -24.74 48.35
C GLU A 398 -48.26 -25.69 47.43
N THR A 399 -47.24 -25.20 46.73
CA THR A 399 -46.45 -25.95 45.75
C THR A 399 -44.96 -25.78 45.99
N VAL A 400 -44.23 -26.89 45.94
CA VAL A 400 -42.76 -26.89 45.95
C VAL A 400 -42.26 -26.93 44.51
N THR A 401 -41.67 -25.83 44.05
CA THR A 401 -41.02 -25.76 42.74
C THR A 401 -39.52 -25.90 42.92
N SER A 402 -38.93 -26.92 42.30
CA SER A 402 -37.50 -27.21 42.39
C SER A 402 -36.80 -26.92 41.07
N GLY A 403 -35.64 -26.26 41.14
CA GLY A 403 -34.77 -26.07 39.98
C GLY A 403 -34.26 -27.39 39.42
N LYS A 404 -33.89 -27.40 38.12
CA LYS A 404 -33.42 -28.60 37.39
C LYS A 404 -32.25 -29.32 38.09
N PHE A 405 -31.41 -28.57 38.78
CA PHE A 405 -30.20 -29.05 39.46
C PHE A 405 -30.27 -28.88 40.98
N SER A 406 -31.47 -28.75 41.55
CA SER A 406 -31.68 -28.62 43.01
C SER A 406 -31.05 -29.74 43.85
N SER A 407 -31.03 -30.97 43.32
CA SER A 407 -30.37 -32.12 43.98
C SER A 407 -28.88 -32.26 43.65
N ASN A 408 -28.32 -31.39 42.81
CA ASN A 408 -26.91 -31.45 42.41
C ASN A 408 -26.05 -30.61 43.37
N ILE A 409 -25.25 -31.29 44.18
CA ILE A 409 -24.41 -30.66 45.20
C ILE A 409 -23.28 -29.81 44.57
N GLU A 410 -22.73 -30.22 43.43
CA GLU A 410 -21.64 -29.49 42.79
C GLU A 410 -22.14 -28.16 42.19
N ILE A 411 -23.28 -28.20 41.52
CA ILE A 411 -23.89 -26.99 40.93
C ILE A 411 -24.41 -26.06 42.04
N SER A 412 -24.94 -26.60 43.14
CA SER A 412 -25.39 -25.77 44.27
C SER A 412 -24.24 -25.11 45.05
N ARG A 413 -23.03 -25.69 45.03
CA ARG A 413 -21.84 -25.04 45.62
C ARG A 413 -21.21 -24.00 44.71
N LEU A 414 -21.44 -24.07 43.40
CA LEU A 414 -20.82 -23.21 42.39
C LEU A 414 -20.97 -21.72 42.71
N GLY A 415 -22.17 -21.26 43.05
CA GLY A 415 -22.42 -19.85 43.38
C GLY A 415 -21.64 -19.37 44.61
N SER A 416 -21.60 -20.20 45.66
CA SER A 416 -20.84 -19.90 46.88
C SER A 416 -19.33 -19.92 46.66
N GLN A 417 -18.84 -20.80 45.77
CA GLN A 417 -17.43 -20.86 45.39
C GLN A 417 -17.05 -19.66 44.53
N LEU A 418 -17.86 -19.30 43.54
CA LEU A 418 -17.64 -18.12 42.71
C LEU A 418 -17.63 -16.82 43.54
N ARG A 419 -18.55 -16.68 44.50
CA ARG A 419 -18.54 -15.59 45.48
C ARG A 419 -17.23 -15.57 46.27
N LYS A 420 -16.78 -16.73 46.74
CA LYS A 420 -15.54 -16.89 47.50
C LYS A 420 -14.32 -16.53 46.65
N THR A 421 -14.30 -16.92 45.38
CA THR A 421 -13.27 -16.54 44.41
C THR A 421 -13.23 -15.04 44.20
N VAL A 422 -14.37 -14.36 44.04
CA VAL A 422 -14.38 -12.89 43.80
C VAL A 422 -14.08 -12.07 45.06
N PHE A 423 -14.51 -12.51 46.24
CA PHE A 423 -14.25 -11.77 47.49
C PHE A 423 -12.87 -12.05 48.10
N GLY A 424 -12.26 -13.16 47.72
CA GLY A 424 -11.02 -13.66 48.28
C GLY A 424 -11.27 -14.48 49.54
N GLU A 425 -10.32 -15.35 49.89
CA GLU A 425 -10.32 -16.00 51.20
C GLU A 425 -9.87 -15.00 52.28
N SER A 426 -9.17 -15.44 53.34
CA SER A 426 -8.45 -14.52 54.23
C SER A 426 -7.35 -13.71 53.50
N ILE A 427 -7.07 -14.05 52.23
CA ILE A 427 -5.99 -13.55 51.38
C ILE A 427 -6.60 -12.61 50.33
N PRO A 428 -6.04 -11.39 50.14
CA PRO A 428 -6.54 -10.44 49.15
C PRO A 428 -6.09 -10.74 47.71
N HIS A 429 -6.82 -10.20 46.75
CA HIS A 429 -6.65 -10.39 45.29
C HIS A 429 -5.62 -9.48 44.62
N SER A 430 -4.81 -8.79 45.41
CA SER A 430 -3.75 -7.99 44.82
C SER A 430 -2.62 -7.83 45.80
N GLU A 431 -1.41 -7.94 45.25
CA GLU A 431 -0.17 -7.52 45.88
C GLU A 431 -0.16 -6.01 46.12
N SER A 432 -0.98 -5.24 45.36
CA SER A 432 -1.07 -3.78 45.28
C SER A 432 0.19 -3.16 45.83
N ALA A 433 1.11 -2.72 44.96
CA ALA A 433 2.50 -2.32 45.30
C ALA A 433 2.66 -1.28 46.43
N THR A 434 1.57 -0.81 47.02
CA THR A 434 1.52 -0.50 48.44
C THR A 434 0.44 -1.33 49.14
N THR A 435 0.83 -2.45 49.75
CA THR A 435 0.51 -2.54 51.16
C THR A 435 1.22 -1.32 51.74
N THR A 436 0.57 -0.15 51.77
CA THR A 436 1.07 0.94 52.57
C THR A 436 1.25 0.29 53.92
N ASP A 437 2.48 0.28 54.40
CA ASP A 437 2.91 -0.22 55.70
C ASP A 437 2.30 0.63 56.82
N GLY A 438 1.13 1.20 56.57
CA GLY A 438 0.46 2.20 57.36
C GLY A 438 1.16 3.55 57.32
N ALA A 439 2.38 3.68 56.78
CA ALA A 439 3.17 4.90 56.89
C ALA A 439 2.53 6.05 56.10
N ASN A 440 2.30 7.17 56.78
CA ASN A 440 1.85 8.40 56.17
C ASN A 440 2.95 9.09 55.34
N VAL A 441 4.23 8.81 55.63
CA VAL A 441 5.39 9.36 54.89
C VAL A 441 6.58 8.41 54.92
N ILE A 442 7.42 8.45 53.88
CA ILE A 442 8.70 7.73 53.80
C ILE A 442 9.86 8.74 53.88
N ILE A 443 10.85 8.44 54.71
CA ILE A 443 12.09 9.23 54.84
C ILE A 443 13.32 8.33 54.64
N SER A 444 14.43 8.93 54.19
CA SER A 444 15.67 8.19 53.91
C SER A 444 16.31 7.60 55.17
N ASP A 445 16.29 8.33 56.28
CA ASP A 445 17.04 8.01 57.49
C ASP A 445 16.39 8.64 58.74
N GLU A 446 16.73 8.14 59.93
CA GLU A 446 16.04 8.54 61.17
C GLU A 446 16.29 9.99 61.59
N THR A 447 17.35 10.63 61.07
CA THR A 447 17.72 12.00 61.46
C THR A 447 16.67 13.03 61.01
N LYS A 448 15.85 12.69 60.03
CA LYS A 448 14.78 13.54 59.47
C LYS A 448 13.51 13.59 60.31
N LEU A 449 13.31 12.66 61.26
CA LEU A 449 12.08 12.57 62.07
C LEU A 449 11.78 13.85 62.86
N ALA A 450 12.80 14.47 63.44
CA ALA A 450 12.62 15.66 64.28
C ALA A 450 12.13 16.87 63.45
N GLN A 451 12.71 17.08 62.27
CA GLN A 451 12.30 18.16 61.38
C GLN A 451 10.92 17.88 60.76
N LEU A 452 10.66 16.64 60.38
CA LEU A 452 9.38 16.21 59.82
C LEU A 452 8.20 16.53 60.75
N ALA A 453 8.33 16.28 62.06
CA ALA A 453 7.27 16.60 63.03
C ALA A 453 7.00 18.12 63.11
N LEU A 454 8.02 18.96 62.96
CA LEU A 454 7.89 20.42 62.95
C LEU A 454 7.23 20.91 61.66
N ASP A 455 7.66 20.41 60.51
CA ASP A 455 7.14 20.80 59.19
C ASP A 455 5.66 20.43 59.06
N LEU A 456 5.28 19.26 59.57
CA LEU A 456 3.89 18.78 59.61
C LEU A 456 3.07 19.35 60.78
N LYS A 457 3.70 20.05 61.73
CA LYS A 457 3.06 20.63 62.93
C LYS A 457 2.32 19.60 63.79
N LEU A 458 2.90 18.41 63.96
CA LEU A 458 2.30 17.35 64.78
C LEU A 458 2.30 17.73 66.27
N GLY A 459 1.15 17.58 66.92
CA GLY A 459 0.94 17.88 68.34
C GLY A 459 0.22 16.75 69.08
N SER A 460 -0.37 17.08 70.24
CA SER A 460 -0.97 16.12 71.18
C SER A 460 -2.22 15.40 70.67
N ASN A 461 -2.83 15.88 69.60
CA ASN A 461 -4.02 15.27 69.02
C ASN A 461 -3.71 14.45 67.75
N ASP A 462 -2.48 14.49 67.25
CA ASP A 462 -2.08 13.87 65.99
C ASP A 462 -1.48 12.47 66.19
N GLY A 463 -1.79 11.84 67.33
CA GLY A 463 -1.35 10.49 67.66
C GLY A 463 -1.81 9.49 66.61
N GLY A 464 -0.89 8.64 66.14
CA GLY A 464 -1.14 7.65 65.09
C GLY A 464 -0.56 7.99 63.72
N TYR A 465 0.07 9.17 63.55
CA TYR A 465 0.83 9.47 62.32
C TYR A 465 2.08 8.59 62.25
N THR A 466 2.29 7.86 61.15
CA THR A 466 3.31 6.82 61.00
C THR A 466 4.33 7.19 59.91
N VAL A 467 5.59 6.81 60.10
CA VAL A 467 6.69 7.11 59.18
C VAL A 467 7.53 5.87 58.94
N LYS A 468 7.85 5.61 57.67
CA LYS A 468 8.80 4.58 57.24
C LYS A 468 10.19 5.19 57.09
N ILE A 469 11.20 4.54 57.64
CA ILE A 469 12.61 4.92 57.55
C ILE A 469 13.33 3.89 56.70
N LEU A 470 13.97 4.29 55.62
CA LEU A 470 14.66 3.37 54.71
C LEU A 470 15.96 2.83 55.32
N GLU A 471 16.75 3.70 55.95
CA GLU A 471 17.99 3.35 56.62
C GLU A 471 17.97 3.86 58.07
N ASP A 472 17.53 3.03 59.02
CA ASP A 472 17.56 3.40 60.44
C ASP A 472 18.87 2.93 61.09
N SER A 473 19.75 3.87 61.40
CA SER A 473 21.04 3.59 62.03
C SER A 473 20.91 2.97 63.42
N THR A 474 19.78 3.22 64.10
CA THR A 474 19.45 2.63 65.41
C THR A 474 18.94 1.20 65.31
N ASN A 475 18.61 0.75 64.10
CA ASN A 475 18.14 -0.60 63.77
C ASN A 475 19.08 -1.35 62.81
N GLY A 476 20.37 -1.03 62.85
CA GLY A 476 21.38 -1.71 62.03
C GLY A 476 21.24 -1.46 60.52
N ASN A 477 20.82 -0.25 60.14
CA ASN A 477 20.56 0.18 58.75
C ASN A 477 19.48 -0.64 58.04
N ASN A 478 18.55 -1.20 58.80
CA ASN A 478 17.37 -1.86 58.25
C ASN A 478 16.20 -0.89 58.19
N VAL A 479 15.22 -1.21 57.34
CA VAL A 479 13.93 -0.51 57.30
C VAL A 479 13.26 -0.60 58.68
N SER A 480 12.76 0.52 59.18
CA SER A 480 12.04 0.59 60.45
C SER A 480 10.84 1.55 60.37
N TYR A 481 9.97 1.48 61.38
CA TYR A 481 8.75 2.26 61.45
C TYR A 481 8.67 3.03 62.76
N ARG A 482 8.16 4.28 62.67
CA ARG A 482 7.86 5.10 63.84
C ARG A 482 6.44 5.61 63.79
N ALA A 483 5.77 5.65 64.94
CA ALA A 483 4.45 6.26 65.10
C ALA A 483 4.54 7.44 66.07
N TRP A 484 3.86 8.54 65.76
CA TRP A 484 3.71 9.67 66.64
C TRP A 484 2.72 9.33 67.75
N ASP A 485 3.12 9.47 69.01
CA ASP A 485 2.26 9.18 70.16
C ASP A 485 1.47 10.40 70.68
N GLY A 486 1.59 11.55 69.99
CA GLY A 486 1.09 12.85 70.44
C GLY A 486 2.19 13.77 71.00
N SER A 487 3.39 13.25 71.24
CA SER A 487 4.50 14.03 71.81
C SER A 487 5.88 13.65 71.26
N ALA A 488 6.08 12.40 70.87
CA ALA A 488 7.33 11.87 70.36
C ALA A 488 7.10 10.73 69.36
N TRP A 489 8.15 10.43 68.59
CA TRP A 489 8.20 9.26 67.72
C TRP A 489 8.53 8.01 68.53
N GLN A 490 7.63 7.03 68.50
CA GLN A 490 7.79 5.71 69.12
C GLN A 490 8.08 4.65 68.07
N ALA A 491 8.74 3.55 68.45
CA ALA A 491 8.83 2.37 67.59
C ALA A 491 7.43 1.86 67.25
N SER A 492 7.22 1.51 65.98
CA SER A 492 5.99 0.91 65.49
C SER A 492 6.32 -0.27 64.59
N ASP A 493 5.30 -1.06 64.28
CA ASP A 493 5.32 -2.00 63.18
C ASP A 493 4.56 -1.41 61.98
N ALA A 494 4.76 -2.00 60.81
CA ALA A 494 4.01 -1.67 59.61
C ALA A 494 2.55 -2.13 59.72
N VAL A 495 1.59 -1.26 59.36
CA VAL A 495 0.15 -1.56 59.37
C VAL A 495 -0.36 -1.71 57.95
N TYR A 496 -0.36 -2.94 57.46
CA TYR A 496 -0.73 -3.21 56.08
C TYR A 496 -2.24 -3.48 55.95
N SER A 497 -2.95 -2.63 55.21
CA SER A 497 -4.34 -2.89 54.81
C SER A 497 -4.37 -3.44 53.39
N SER A 498 -4.89 -4.66 53.22
CA SER A 498 -5.14 -5.22 51.90
C SER A 498 -6.15 -4.38 51.11
N PHE A 499 -5.87 -4.09 49.83
CA PHE A 499 -6.83 -3.45 48.92
C PHE A 499 -7.82 -4.51 48.40
N ARG A 500 -9.12 -4.32 48.67
CA ARG A 500 -10.20 -5.27 48.37
C ARG A 500 -11.34 -4.59 47.62
N LEU A 501 -12.28 -5.38 47.09
CA LEU A 501 -13.52 -4.87 46.49
C LEU A 501 -14.26 -3.88 47.41
N SER A 502 -14.24 -4.11 48.73
CA SER A 502 -14.86 -3.19 49.69
C SER A 502 -14.20 -1.81 49.73
N ASN A 503 -12.91 -1.70 49.42
CA ASN A 503 -12.19 -0.41 49.36
C ASN A 503 -12.64 0.44 48.18
N ILE A 504 -13.11 -0.18 47.10
CA ILE A 504 -13.74 0.50 45.96
C ILE A 504 -15.27 0.56 46.07
N GLY A 505 -15.81 0.31 47.27
CA GLY A 505 -17.24 0.40 47.55
C GLY A 505 -18.09 -0.73 46.98
N LEU A 506 -17.50 -1.87 46.63
CA LEU A 506 -18.19 -3.08 46.19
C LEU A 506 -18.20 -4.13 47.31
N ASP A 507 -19.36 -4.64 47.68
CA ASP A 507 -19.48 -5.66 48.72
C ASP A 507 -20.70 -6.57 48.49
N PHE A 508 -20.71 -7.74 49.12
CA PHE A 508 -21.83 -8.67 49.05
C PHE A 508 -22.94 -8.30 50.05
N GLY A 509 -24.19 -8.56 49.68
CA GLY A 509 -25.31 -8.49 50.64
C GLY A 509 -25.21 -9.57 51.72
N ILE A 510 -25.71 -9.29 52.93
CA ILE A 510 -25.81 -10.31 53.99
C ILE A 510 -26.71 -11.44 53.50
N GLY A 511 -26.18 -12.67 53.49
CA GLY A 511 -26.91 -13.84 52.99
C GLY A 511 -27.21 -13.82 51.49
N SER A 512 -26.46 -13.02 50.71
CA SER A 512 -26.61 -12.91 49.27
C SER A 512 -25.30 -13.18 48.55
N ASP A 513 -25.40 -13.89 47.41
CA ASP A 513 -24.30 -14.08 46.48
C ASP A 513 -24.19 -12.94 45.46
N ARG A 514 -25.02 -11.90 45.59
CA ARG A 514 -24.98 -10.73 44.71
C ARG A 514 -23.97 -9.69 45.18
N LEU A 515 -23.18 -9.19 44.24
CA LEU A 515 -22.30 -8.05 44.44
C LEU A 515 -23.13 -6.75 44.37
N GLN A 516 -22.92 -5.87 45.34
CA GLN A 516 -23.64 -4.61 45.49
C GLN A 516 -22.66 -3.44 45.52
N VAL A 517 -23.03 -2.35 44.86
CA VAL A 517 -22.37 -1.06 45.02
C VAL A 517 -22.84 -0.44 46.34
N LYS A 518 -22.03 -0.54 47.39
CA LYS A 518 -22.29 0.08 48.70
C LYS A 518 -22.02 1.58 48.66
N ASN A 519 -20.99 1.99 47.93
CA ASN A 519 -20.67 3.40 47.72
C ASN A 519 -19.99 3.60 46.36
N SER A 520 -20.69 4.24 45.43
CA SER A 520 -20.14 4.54 44.10
C SER A 520 -19.06 5.63 44.12
N SER A 521 -18.99 6.47 45.17
CA SER A 521 -17.95 7.50 45.27
C SER A 521 -16.58 6.86 45.50
N LEU A 522 -16.49 5.81 46.34
CA LEU A 522 -15.22 5.12 46.61
C LEU A 522 -14.59 4.52 45.36
N LEU A 523 -15.41 4.05 44.41
CA LEU A 523 -14.89 3.58 43.13
C LEU A 523 -14.31 4.73 42.29
N LEU A 524 -15.01 5.86 42.23
CA LEU A 524 -14.54 7.03 41.49
C LEU A 524 -13.28 7.62 42.13
N ASP A 525 -13.28 7.77 43.44
CA ASP A 525 -12.14 8.26 44.22
C ASP A 525 -10.94 7.32 44.06
N ALA A 526 -11.13 6.00 44.16
CA ALA A 526 -10.05 5.03 43.96
C ALA A 526 -9.53 5.02 42.51
N LEU A 527 -10.43 5.14 41.53
CA LEU A 527 -10.03 5.24 40.13
C LEU A 527 -9.26 6.53 39.85
N GLU A 528 -9.53 7.62 40.58
CA GLU A 528 -8.89 8.94 40.40
C GLU A 528 -7.58 9.07 41.20
N ASP A 529 -7.55 8.62 42.44
CA ASP A 529 -6.41 8.78 43.34
C ASP A 529 -5.43 7.61 43.26
N GLU A 530 -5.92 6.39 42.99
CA GLU A 530 -5.15 5.14 43.11
C GLU A 530 -5.38 4.15 41.94
N PRO A 531 -5.22 4.59 40.67
CA PRO A 531 -5.60 3.80 39.49
C PRO A 531 -4.83 2.47 39.39
N ASP A 532 -3.55 2.49 39.73
CA ASP A 532 -2.69 1.30 39.67
C ASP A 532 -3.14 0.24 40.68
N LYS A 533 -3.72 0.66 41.83
CA LYS A 533 -4.29 -0.27 42.82
C LYS A 533 -5.57 -0.91 42.33
N VAL A 534 -6.42 -0.14 41.65
CA VAL A 534 -7.63 -0.67 41.02
C VAL A 534 -7.27 -1.62 39.88
N GLN A 535 -6.27 -1.27 39.06
CA GLN A 535 -5.75 -2.16 38.02
C GLN A 535 -5.23 -3.46 38.64
N ALA A 536 -4.38 -3.38 39.66
CA ALA A 536 -3.84 -4.58 40.30
C ALA A 536 -4.92 -5.42 40.99
N LEU A 537 -5.97 -4.81 41.56
CA LEU A 537 -7.12 -5.54 42.11
C LEU A 537 -7.80 -6.42 41.06
N PHE A 538 -7.94 -5.94 39.84
CA PHE A 538 -8.65 -6.68 38.79
C PHE A 538 -7.74 -7.52 37.92
N ASP A 539 -6.59 -7.02 37.49
CA ASP A 539 -5.79 -7.58 36.39
C ASP A 539 -4.34 -7.94 36.78
N GLN A 540 -4.07 -8.09 38.08
CA GLN A 540 -2.75 -8.55 38.50
C GLN A 540 -2.48 -9.98 38.04
N ALA A 541 -1.36 -10.19 37.35
CA ALA A 541 -0.85 -11.51 37.05
C ALA A 541 -0.54 -12.30 38.33
N SER A 542 -0.77 -13.61 38.29
CA SER A 542 -0.49 -14.50 39.42
C SER A 542 0.99 -14.44 39.81
N THR A 543 1.27 -14.02 41.04
CA THR A 543 2.62 -13.85 41.57
C THR A 543 2.67 -14.33 43.02
N THR A 544 3.84 -14.76 43.49
CA THR A 544 4.02 -15.16 44.88
C THR A 544 5.04 -14.24 45.54
N THR A 545 4.57 -13.44 46.50
CA THR A 545 5.38 -12.44 47.20
C THR A 545 5.40 -12.75 48.71
N TYR A 546 6.52 -12.45 49.37
CA TYR A 546 6.65 -12.61 50.81
C TYR A 546 5.83 -11.55 51.57
N ASP A 547 4.85 -11.99 52.36
CA ASP A 547 4.08 -11.12 53.25
C ASP A 547 4.74 -11.06 54.62
N ALA A 548 5.31 -9.90 54.94
CA ALA A 548 5.97 -9.63 56.21
C ALA A 548 5.02 -9.71 57.42
N ASN A 549 3.71 -9.46 57.26
CA ASN A 549 2.73 -9.52 58.36
C ASN A 549 2.51 -10.91 58.90
N THR A 550 2.49 -11.86 57.98
CA THR A 550 2.18 -13.24 58.31
C THR A 550 3.39 -14.15 58.19
N GLN A 551 4.55 -13.55 57.88
CA GLN A 551 5.85 -14.18 57.73
C GLN A 551 5.80 -15.37 56.77
N LYS A 552 5.02 -15.22 55.69
CA LYS A 552 4.72 -16.29 54.73
C LYS A 552 4.68 -15.72 53.32
N SER A 553 5.21 -16.47 52.37
CA SER A 553 4.98 -16.22 50.95
C SER A 553 3.53 -16.48 50.60
N ARG A 554 2.88 -15.51 49.96
CA ARG A 554 1.47 -15.54 49.56
C ARG A 554 1.38 -15.39 48.07
N ALA A 555 0.50 -16.19 47.47
CA ALA A 555 0.09 -15.99 46.09
C ALA A 555 -0.93 -14.84 46.03
N TYR A 556 -0.73 -13.93 45.09
CA TYR A 556 -1.63 -12.84 44.73
C TYR A 556 -2.00 -13.00 43.27
N GLU A 557 -3.26 -12.81 42.94
CA GLU A 557 -3.77 -12.78 41.57
C GLU A 557 -4.98 -11.86 41.53
N GLY A 558 -5.13 -11.09 40.44
CA GLY A 558 -6.25 -10.19 40.25
C GLY A 558 -7.59 -10.93 40.20
N VAL A 559 -8.68 -10.22 40.49
CA VAL A 559 -10.04 -10.79 40.47
C VAL A 559 -10.38 -11.41 39.11
N SER A 560 -9.94 -10.81 37.98
CA SER A 560 -10.18 -11.36 36.65
C SER A 560 -9.49 -12.71 36.47
N GLN A 561 -8.23 -12.81 36.88
CA GLN A 561 -7.42 -14.02 36.80
C GLN A 561 -7.98 -15.12 37.71
N ALA A 562 -8.36 -14.77 38.94
CA ALA A 562 -8.96 -15.71 39.89
C ALA A 562 -10.28 -16.30 39.34
N VAL A 563 -11.13 -15.46 38.76
CA VAL A 563 -12.39 -15.89 38.13
C VAL A 563 -12.13 -16.75 36.90
N ASP A 564 -11.17 -16.37 36.04
CA ASP A 564 -10.81 -17.15 34.86
C ASP A 564 -10.26 -18.54 35.24
N ASN A 565 -9.34 -18.60 36.20
CA ASN A 565 -8.80 -19.84 36.74
C ASN A 565 -9.91 -20.74 37.32
N PHE A 566 -10.87 -20.15 38.03
CA PHE A 566 -12.03 -20.87 38.56
C PHE A 566 -12.91 -21.43 37.44
N ILE A 567 -13.27 -20.62 36.45
CA ILE A 567 -14.11 -21.03 35.31
C ILE A 567 -13.40 -22.13 34.52
N THR A 568 -12.12 -21.96 34.19
CA THR A 568 -11.31 -22.94 33.47
C THR A 568 -11.19 -24.24 34.26
N SER A 569 -10.90 -24.19 35.56
CA SER A 569 -10.86 -25.38 36.40
C SER A 569 -12.21 -26.09 36.50
N PHE A 570 -13.32 -25.34 36.49
CA PHE A 570 -14.67 -25.92 36.54
C PHE A 570 -15.07 -26.59 35.22
N LEU A 571 -14.79 -25.93 34.09
CA LEU A 571 -15.18 -26.39 32.76
C LEU A 571 -14.29 -27.52 32.25
N SER A 572 -12.98 -27.27 32.14
CA SER A 572 -12.03 -28.20 31.53
C SER A 572 -11.22 -28.98 32.56
N GLY A 573 -10.93 -28.38 33.72
CA GLY A 573 -9.94 -28.91 34.65
C GLY A 573 -8.52 -28.68 34.16
N ASP A 574 -7.58 -29.51 34.61
CA ASP A 574 -6.16 -29.41 34.27
C ASP A 574 -5.77 -30.52 33.28
N SER A 575 -5.54 -30.12 32.04
CA SER A 575 -5.14 -31.02 30.95
C SER A 575 -3.76 -31.65 31.16
N GLY A 576 -2.88 -31.02 31.95
CA GLY A 576 -1.53 -31.51 32.25
C GLY A 576 -1.50 -32.62 33.28
N SER A 577 -2.42 -32.60 34.27
CA SER A 577 -2.54 -33.65 35.30
C SER A 577 -3.59 -34.72 34.98
N GLY A 578 -4.35 -34.54 33.89
CA GLY A 578 -5.46 -35.42 33.50
C GLY A 578 -6.70 -35.25 34.38
N TYR A 579 -6.71 -34.25 35.26
CA TYR A 579 -7.86 -33.89 36.08
C TYR A 579 -8.93 -33.24 35.21
N LYS A 580 -10.08 -33.91 35.04
CA LYS A 580 -11.23 -33.36 34.33
C LYS A 580 -12.01 -32.41 35.22
N GLY A 581 -12.37 -31.25 34.68
CA GLY A 581 -13.22 -30.28 35.34
C GLY A 581 -14.55 -30.88 35.80
N ALA A 582 -15.11 -30.36 36.89
CA ALA A 582 -16.33 -30.87 37.50
C ALA A 582 -17.51 -30.92 36.50
N TYR A 583 -17.58 -29.96 35.59
CA TYR A 583 -18.58 -29.93 34.52
C TYR A 583 -18.45 -31.14 33.58
N ASN A 584 -17.25 -31.38 33.05
CA ASN A 584 -16.99 -32.51 32.14
C ASN A 584 -17.22 -33.86 32.84
N THR A 585 -16.78 -34.01 34.08
CA THR A 585 -17.02 -35.22 34.87
C THR A 585 -18.52 -35.48 35.05
N HIS A 586 -19.32 -34.44 35.30
CA HIS A 586 -20.76 -34.57 35.43
C HIS A 586 -21.44 -34.99 34.12
N ILE A 587 -21.04 -34.38 32.99
CA ILE A 587 -21.54 -34.75 31.67
C ILE A 587 -21.20 -36.19 31.31
N GLU A 588 -19.97 -36.63 31.55
CA GLU A 588 -19.55 -38.01 31.28
C GLU A 588 -20.32 -39.02 32.13
N SER A 589 -20.60 -38.69 33.39
CA SER A 589 -21.44 -39.50 34.26
C SER A 589 -22.86 -39.64 33.71
N ILE A 590 -23.50 -38.54 33.27
CA ILE A 590 -24.85 -38.58 32.67
C ILE A 590 -24.85 -39.37 31.36
N ARG A 591 -23.87 -39.15 30.48
CA ARG A 591 -23.74 -39.93 29.22
C ARG A 591 -23.59 -41.42 29.50
N SER A 592 -22.80 -41.78 30.50
CA SER A 592 -22.61 -43.17 30.94
C SER A 592 -23.90 -43.76 31.52
N GLN A 593 -24.69 -42.97 32.26
CA GLN A 593 -26.00 -43.39 32.75
C GLN A 593 -26.99 -43.63 31.61
N ASN A 594 -27.07 -42.71 30.64
CA ASN A 594 -27.94 -42.87 29.48
C ASN A 594 -27.57 -44.11 28.68
N LYS A 595 -26.27 -44.34 28.42
CA LYS A 595 -25.81 -45.56 27.73
C LYS A 595 -26.25 -46.84 28.45
N ARG A 596 -26.13 -46.89 29.78
CA ARG A 596 -26.62 -48.05 30.57
C ARG A 596 -28.14 -48.20 30.54
N LEU A 597 -28.88 -47.10 30.42
CA LEU A 597 -30.33 -47.15 30.26
C LEU A 597 -30.71 -47.70 28.89
N ASP A 598 -30.03 -47.24 27.83
CA ASP A 598 -30.22 -47.73 26.47
C ASP A 598 -29.95 -49.25 26.38
N GLU A 599 -28.83 -49.72 26.94
CA GLU A 599 -28.50 -51.15 27.03
C GLU A 599 -29.60 -51.95 27.77
N ARG A 600 -30.16 -51.40 28.85
CA ARG A 600 -31.26 -52.06 29.58
C ARG A 600 -32.57 -52.08 28.81
N ILE A 601 -32.86 -51.04 28.03
CA ILE A 601 -34.06 -51.00 27.18
C ILE A 601 -33.93 -52.08 26.11
N GLU A 602 -32.78 -52.21 25.47
CA GLU A 602 -32.50 -53.25 24.47
C GLU A 602 -32.64 -54.67 25.06
N ASP A 603 -32.11 -54.91 26.26
CA ASP A 603 -32.28 -56.18 26.98
C ASP A 603 -33.76 -56.47 27.27
N PHE A 604 -34.54 -55.46 27.67
CA PHE A 604 -35.97 -55.61 27.93
C PHE A 604 -36.77 -55.86 26.66
N GLU A 605 -36.46 -55.17 25.56
CA GLU A 605 -37.07 -55.38 24.25
C GLU A 605 -36.82 -56.81 23.78
N THR A 606 -35.57 -57.27 23.83
CA THR A 606 -35.20 -58.65 23.48
C THR A 606 -35.95 -59.68 24.33
N TYR A 607 -36.07 -59.45 25.64
CA TYR A 607 -36.81 -60.34 26.54
C TYR A 607 -38.32 -60.37 26.21
N ILE A 608 -38.91 -59.21 25.92
CA ILE A 608 -40.33 -59.09 25.54
C ILE A 608 -40.58 -59.85 24.24
N GLU A 609 -39.72 -59.68 23.23
CA GLU A 609 -39.82 -60.41 21.95
C GLU A 609 -39.71 -61.92 22.12
N GLN A 610 -38.76 -62.41 22.93
CA GLN A 610 -38.62 -63.83 23.22
C GLN A 610 -39.86 -64.40 23.92
N ARG A 611 -40.44 -63.63 24.85
CA ARG A 611 -41.66 -64.02 25.57
C ARG A 611 -42.87 -64.03 24.65
N GLU A 612 -43.01 -63.01 23.79
CA GLU A 612 -44.05 -62.95 22.76
C GLU A 612 -43.96 -64.15 21.81
N LYS A 613 -42.76 -64.48 21.32
CA LYS A 613 -42.52 -65.64 20.48
C LYS A 613 -42.92 -66.95 21.18
N THR A 614 -42.51 -67.13 22.44
CA THR A 614 -42.85 -68.33 23.23
C THR A 614 -44.35 -68.46 23.44
N LEU A 615 -45.04 -67.35 23.74
CA LEU A 615 -46.50 -67.33 23.89
C LEU A 615 -47.21 -67.61 22.57
N SER A 616 -46.73 -67.03 21.47
CA SER A 616 -47.25 -67.27 20.12
C SER A 616 -47.09 -68.73 19.69
N GLU A 617 -45.91 -69.33 19.89
CA GLU A 617 -45.67 -70.76 19.65
C GLU A 617 -46.56 -71.64 20.54
N GLY A 618 -46.74 -71.28 21.82
CA GLY A 618 -47.65 -71.96 22.73
C GLY A 618 -49.10 -71.89 22.26
N PHE A 619 -49.54 -70.73 21.76
CA PHE A 619 -50.86 -70.51 21.19
C PHE A 619 -51.06 -71.34 19.92
N MET A 620 -50.12 -71.31 18.98
CA MET A 620 -50.16 -72.14 17.76
C MET A 620 -50.25 -73.64 18.08
N ARG A 621 -49.48 -74.14 19.06
CA ARG A 621 -49.57 -75.54 19.51
C ARG A 621 -50.92 -75.86 20.16
N MET A 622 -51.48 -74.94 20.94
CA MET A 622 -52.82 -75.11 21.51
C MET A 622 -53.89 -75.15 20.42
N GLU A 623 -53.79 -74.29 19.41
CA GLU A 623 -54.68 -74.27 18.25
C GLU A 623 -54.58 -75.58 17.45
N GLU A 624 -53.37 -76.09 17.21
CA GLU A 624 -53.15 -77.39 16.54
C GLU A 624 -53.73 -78.55 17.37
N MET A 625 -53.51 -78.56 18.68
CA MET A 625 -54.10 -79.56 19.58
C MET A 625 -55.63 -79.48 19.61
N GLN A 626 -56.20 -78.28 19.64
CA GLN A 626 -57.65 -78.08 19.58
C GLN A 626 -58.22 -78.57 18.25
N SER A 627 -57.55 -78.29 17.14
CA SER A 627 -57.90 -78.81 15.81
C SER A 627 -57.85 -80.35 15.77
N LYS A 628 -56.79 -80.95 16.32
CA LYS A 628 -56.67 -82.42 16.47
C LYS A 628 -57.77 -83.01 17.36
N LEU A 629 -58.07 -82.39 18.50
CA LEU A 629 -59.16 -82.80 19.39
C LEU A 629 -60.52 -82.70 18.70
N ASN A 630 -60.78 -81.62 17.97
CA ASN A 630 -62.00 -81.46 17.18
C ASN A 630 -62.10 -82.54 16.09
N THR A 631 -60.99 -82.88 15.43
CA THR A 631 -60.92 -83.95 14.43
C THR A 631 -61.17 -85.32 15.07
N GLN A 632 -60.59 -85.60 16.24
CA GLN A 632 -60.84 -86.82 17.01
C GLN A 632 -62.29 -86.89 17.51
N LEU A 633 -62.85 -85.78 17.99
CA LEU A 633 -64.25 -85.69 18.42
C LEU A 633 -65.20 -85.95 17.25
N GLN A 634 -64.94 -85.36 16.07
CA GLN A 634 -65.70 -85.67 14.86
C GLN A 634 -65.54 -87.12 14.43
N THR A 635 -64.34 -87.68 14.53
CA THR A 635 -64.08 -89.10 14.23
C THR A 635 -64.87 -90.01 15.18
N LEU A 636 -64.87 -89.70 16.49
CA LEU A 636 -65.68 -90.40 17.48
C LEU A 636 -67.17 -90.27 17.17
N GLN A 637 -67.67 -89.05 16.92
CA GLN A 637 -69.07 -88.82 16.54
C GLN A 637 -69.47 -89.58 15.27
N ASN A 638 -68.60 -89.63 14.27
CA ASN A 638 -68.83 -90.39 13.04
C ASN A 638 -68.76 -91.91 13.27
N SER A 639 -67.93 -92.38 14.19
CA SER A 639 -67.86 -93.79 14.59
C SER A 639 -69.10 -94.24 15.37
N PHE A 640 -69.66 -93.38 16.23
CA PHE A 640 -70.91 -93.65 16.95
C PHE A 640 -72.15 -93.58 16.06
N LYS A 641 -72.13 -92.83 14.95
CA LYS A 641 -73.20 -92.80 13.95
C LYS A 641 -73.25 -94.02 13.02
N LYS A 642 -72.26 -94.91 13.08
CA LYS A 642 -72.13 -96.09 12.21
C LYS A 642 -72.48 -97.43 12.90
N SER A 643 -73.12 -97.40 14.06
CA SER A 643 -73.70 -98.59 14.71
C SER A 643 -75.21 -98.55 14.72
#